data_AF-A0A3Q3EIW8-F1
#
_entry.id   AF-A0A3Q3EIW8-F1
#
_cell.length_a   1.000
_cell.length_b   1.000
_cell.length_c   1.000
_cell.angle_alpha   90.00
_cell.angle_beta   90.00
_cell.angle_gamma   90.00
#
_symmetry.space_group_name_H-M   'P 1'
#
loop_
_entity.id
_entity.type
_entity.pdbx_description
1 polymer ?
#
loop_
_entity_poly.entity_id
_entity_poly.type
_entity_poly.pdbx_seq_one_letter_code
_entity_poly.pdbx_strand_id
1 'polypeptide(L)'
;MCCDSVYDSSHLHSFHTCVFPSQHTSCPAESLHGGPAQDISHHLRLCPAVDQHSSEQRFTCIPRLNPLHPPLVLKRTVCLETPAVHHHNQQRTLLLQRREHYRLYHQVWQKPFYGSSIEREEYRKELREHLKRQIEEKYAALKLLLASKGKEAEYVKEVDRLALSSEREQMIQHRKAMTAYRDENKRLMEQSWRDRALTRSQEALKERELLCLNPINWSGTLK
;
A
#
# COMPACT_ATOMS: atom_id res chain seq x y z
N MET A 1 6.58 -4.83 -53.16
CA MET A 1 6.65 -6.12 -52.46
C MET A 1 6.44 -5.80 -50.98
N CYS A 2 5.22 -5.62 -50.46
CA CYS A 2 4.02 -6.48 -50.39
C CYS A 2 4.27 -7.79 -49.64
N CYS A 3 3.54 -7.94 -48.52
CA CYS A 3 3.01 -9.13 -47.81
C CYS A 3 2.94 -8.75 -46.30
N ASP A 4 1.84 -8.27 -45.72
CA ASP A 4 0.49 -8.83 -45.48
C ASP A 4 0.43 -10.14 -44.68
N SER A 5 -0.28 -10.09 -43.53
CA SER A 5 -1.06 -11.15 -42.85
C SER A 5 -1.30 -10.69 -41.40
N VAL A 6 -2.35 -9.94 -41.03
CA VAL A 6 -3.77 -10.32 -40.85
C VAL A 6 -3.97 -11.75 -40.31
N TYR A 7 -4.30 -11.87 -39.03
CA TYR A 7 -5.18 -12.94 -38.55
C TYR A 7 -6.19 -12.37 -37.56
N ASP A 8 -7.45 -12.51 -37.97
CA ASP A 8 -8.69 -12.19 -37.29
C ASP A 8 -9.08 -13.36 -36.37
N SER A 9 -9.61 -13.07 -35.19
CA SER A 9 -10.41 -14.01 -34.41
C SER A 9 -11.25 -13.25 -33.39
N SER A 10 -12.45 -12.95 -33.86
CA SER A 10 -13.64 -12.60 -33.11
C SER A 10 -14.05 -13.75 -32.18
N HIS A 11 -14.26 -13.45 -30.90
CA HIS A 11 -15.20 -14.19 -30.06
C HIS A 11 -15.98 -13.23 -29.15
N LEU A 12 -17.28 -13.15 -29.45
CA LEU A 12 -18.36 -12.62 -28.63
C LEU A 12 -18.21 -13.09 -27.19
N HIS A 13 -18.42 -12.23 -26.19
CA HIS A 13 -19.08 -12.62 -24.94
C HIS A 13 -19.89 -11.46 -24.37
N SER A 14 -21.04 -11.86 -23.84
CA SER A 14 -22.24 -11.09 -23.56
C SER A 14 -22.09 -10.05 -22.46
N PHE A 15 -22.76 -8.91 -22.64
CA PHE A 15 -23.03 -7.93 -21.61
C PHE A 15 -23.91 -8.54 -20.51
N HIS A 16 -23.50 -8.40 -19.26
CA HIS A 16 -24.41 -8.41 -18.12
C HIS A 16 -24.14 -7.16 -17.28
N THR A 17 -25.01 -6.17 -17.44
CA THR A 17 -25.15 -5.02 -16.57
C THR A 17 -25.67 -5.47 -15.21
N CYS A 18 -24.89 -5.27 -14.15
CA CYS A 18 -25.38 -5.29 -12.78
C CYS A 18 -25.35 -3.87 -12.22
N VAL A 19 -26.55 -3.31 -12.10
CA VAL A 19 -26.89 -2.12 -11.34
C VAL A 19 -26.70 -2.45 -9.85
N PHE A 20 -25.84 -1.73 -9.14
CA PHE A 20 -25.81 -1.76 -7.67
C PHE A 20 -26.38 -0.45 -7.12
N PRO A 21 -27.38 -0.50 -6.22
CA PRO A 21 -27.94 0.69 -5.61
C PRO A 21 -27.06 1.18 -4.45
N SER A 22 -26.91 2.50 -4.42
CA SER A 22 -26.43 3.29 -3.29
C SER A 22 -27.34 3.07 -2.08
N GLN A 23 -26.77 2.71 -0.93
CA GLN A 23 -27.44 2.86 0.36
C GLN A 23 -26.52 3.58 1.34
N HIS A 24 -26.98 4.76 1.73
CA HIS A 24 -26.54 5.51 2.89
C HIS A 24 -26.75 4.68 4.16
N THR A 25 -25.70 4.51 4.95
CA THR A 25 -25.81 4.22 6.38
C THR A 25 -25.06 5.29 7.15
N SER A 26 -25.85 6.18 7.74
CA SER A 26 -25.46 7.14 8.76
C SER A 26 -25.17 6.39 10.06
N CYS A 27 -24.01 6.62 10.70
CA CYS A 27 -23.79 6.29 12.11
C CYS A 27 -22.95 7.39 12.79
N PRO A 28 -23.15 7.60 14.10
CA PRO A 28 -22.92 8.89 14.76
C PRO A 28 -21.48 9.08 15.23
N ALA A 29 -21.12 10.35 15.42
CA ALA A 29 -19.89 10.79 16.04
C ALA A 29 -19.91 10.47 17.55
N GLU A 30 -19.02 9.60 17.99
CA GLU A 30 -18.63 9.48 19.39
C GLU A 30 -17.27 10.15 19.60
N SER A 31 -17.31 11.23 20.35
CA SER A 31 -16.19 11.93 20.96
C SER A 31 -15.58 11.07 22.08
N LEU A 32 -14.30 10.71 21.96
CA LEU A 32 -13.52 10.16 23.07
C LEU A 32 -12.12 10.79 23.11
N HIS A 33 -11.78 11.24 24.33
CA HIS A 33 -10.58 11.96 24.73
C HIS A 33 -9.26 11.34 24.27
N GLY A 34 -8.36 12.21 23.82
CA GLY A 34 -6.95 11.89 23.59
C GLY A 34 -6.19 11.67 24.90
N GLY A 35 -5.62 10.49 25.04
CA GLY A 35 -4.51 10.17 25.94
C GLY A 35 -3.28 9.78 25.10
N PRO A 36 -2.05 9.98 25.62
CA PRO A 36 -0.84 9.94 24.82
C PRO A 36 -0.45 8.52 24.40
N ALA A 37 -0.18 8.36 23.12
CA ALA A 37 0.39 7.17 22.51
C ALA A 37 1.76 6.86 23.16
N GLN A 38 1.83 5.76 23.90
CA GLN A 38 3.10 5.14 24.27
C GLN A 38 3.50 4.20 23.14
N ASP A 39 4.61 4.59 22.51
CA ASP A 39 5.33 3.90 21.47
C ASP A 39 5.90 2.57 22.02
N ILE A 40 5.20 1.46 21.79
CA ILE A 40 5.69 0.12 22.12
C ILE A 40 6.27 -0.48 20.85
N SER A 41 7.50 -0.05 20.55
CA SER A 41 8.40 -0.74 19.63
C SER A 41 8.96 -1.99 20.32
N HIS A 42 8.27 -3.13 20.18
CA HIS A 42 8.83 -4.43 20.52
C HIS A 42 8.39 -5.50 19.50
N HIS A 43 9.34 -5.90 18.66
CA HIS A 43 9.48 -7.24 18.07
C HIS A 43 8.25 -7.87 17.40
N LEU A 44 7.91 -7.42 16.20
CA LEU A 44 7.32 -8.31 15.19
C LEU A 44 8.38 -9.32 14.75
N ARG A 45 8.47 -10.47 15.44
CA ARG A 45 9.07 -11.66 14.83
C ARG A 45 8.07 -12.22 13.83
N LEU A 46 8.44 -12.10 12.57
CA LEU A 46 7.90 -12.83 11.43
C LEU A 46 7.73 -14.32 11.81
N CYS A 47 6.52 -14.84 11.69
CA CYS A 47 6.28 -16.28 11.66
C CYS A 47 6.92 -16.84 10.38
N PRO A 48 7.72 -17.93 10.42
CA PRO A 48 8.10 -18.61 9.19
C PRO A 48 6.90 -19.36 8.61
N ALA A 49 6.91 -19.46 7.28
CA ALA A 49 5.90 -20.04 6.42
C ALA A 49 5.46 -21.44 6.85
N VAL A 50 4.16 -21.70 6.75
CA VAL A 50 3.58 -23.05 6.84
C VAL A 50 3.72 -23.68 5.47
N ASP A 51 4.71 -24.57 5.31
CA ASP A 51 4.81 -25.44 4.15
C ASP A 51 3.69 -26.48 4.18
N GLN A 52 2.97 -26.55 3.07
CA GLN A 52 2.02 -27.61 2.76
C GLN A 52 2.81 -28.86 2.36
N HIS A 53 2.66 -29.96 3.09
CA HIS A 53 2.91 -31.29 2.53
C HIS A 53 1.69 -32.20 2.73
N SER A 54 1.25 -32.66 1.58
CA SER A 54 0.20 -33.59 1.22
C SER A 54 0.36 -34.97 1.86
N SER A 55 -0.79 -35.55 2.22
CA SER A 55 -1.17 -36.96 2.14
C SER A 55 -0.07 -38.03 2.20
N GLU A 56 -0.06 -38.85 3.26
CA GLU A 56 -0.26 -40.31 3.16
C GLU A 56 -0.30 -40.94 4.56
N GLN A 57 -1.46 -41.47 4.93
CA GLN A 57 -1.62 -42.35 6.09
C GLN A 57 -1.02 -43.72 5.77
N ARG A 58 0.14 -44.03 6.36
CA ARG A 58 0.61 -45.41 6.54
C ARG A 58 1.19 -45.57 7.95
N PHE A 59 0.53 -46.44 8.70
CA PHE A 59 0.89 -47.13 9.96
C PHE A 59 1.97 -46.51 10.87
N THR A 60 1.51 -46.18 12.07
CA THR A 60 2.21 -45.62 13.22
C THR A 60 3.38 -46.48 13.70
N CYS A 61 4.61 -45.96 13.59
CA CYS A 61 5.65 -46.23 14.58
C CYS A 61 5.66 -45.05 15.54
N ILE A 62 5.10 -45.21 16.75
CA ILE A 62 5.22 -44.18 17.80
C ILE A 62 6.70 -44.22 18.24
N PRO A 63 7.49 -43.15 18.02
CA PRO A 63 8.86 -43.13 18.50
C PRO A 63 8.85 -43.23 20.03
N ARG A 64 9.76 -44.04 20.61
CA ARG A 64 9.89 -44.23 22.07
C ARG A 64 10.04 -42.85 22.74
N LEU A 65 8.97 -42.40 23.39
CA LEU A 65 8.95 -41.15 24.15
C LEU A 65 9.91 -41.31 25.34
N ASN A 66 10.98 -40.52 25.38
CA ASN A 66 11.89 -40.51 26.52
C ASN A 66 11.19 -39.82 27.71
N PRO A 67 10.88 -40.52 28.82
CA PRO A 67 10.14 -39.95 29.94
C PRO A 67 10.93 -38.89 30.72
N LEU A 68 12.24 -38.81 30.53
CA LEU A 68 13.11 -37.81 31.16
C LEU A 68 13.28 -36.55 30.31
N HIS A 69 12.71 -36.51 29.11
CA HIS A 69 12.82 -35.36 28.22
C HIS A 69 11.66 -34.39 28.48
N PRO A 70 11.92 -33.10 28.76
CA PRO A 70 10.85 -32.13 28.91
C PRO A 70 10.02 -32.08 27.61
N PRO A 71 8.67 -32.04 27.72
CA PRO A 71 7.78 -32.11 26.56
C PRO A 71 8.05 -30.95 25.61
N LEU A 72 8.27 -31.27 24.33
CA LEU A 72 8.53 -30.31 23.24
C LEU A 72 7.29 -29.51 22.82
N VAL A 73 6.13 -29.84 23.38
CA VAL A 73 4.91 -29.05 23.18
C VAL A 73 5.09 -27.72 23.90
N LEU A 74 5.10 -26.62 23.14
CA LEU A 74 4.98 -25.28 23.69
C LEU A 74 3.73 -25.25 24.57
N LYS A 75 3.92 -25.31 25.89
CA LYS A 75 2.83 -25.08 26.84
C LYS A 75 2.31 -23.68 26.51
N ARG A 76 1.06 -23.59 26.02
CA ARG A 76 0.35 -22.32 25.99
C ARG A 76 0.26 -21.86 27.43
N THR A 77 1.14 -20.94 27.84
CA THR A 77 1.01 -20.24 29.11
C THR A 77 -0.18 -19.31 28.96
N VAL A 78 -1.36 -19.82 29.28
CA VAL A 78 -2.55 -18.97 29.41
C VAL A 78 -2.32 -18.16 30.69
N CYS A 79 -2.11 -16.86 30.53
CA CYS A 79 -2.09 -15.96 31.69
C CYS A 79 -3.49 -15.96 32.29
N LEU A 80 -3.63 -16.55 33.48
CA LEU A 80 -4.88 -16.52 34.27
C LEU A 80 -5.05 -15.19 35.02
N GLU A 81 -4.05 -14.31 34.93
CA GLU A 81 -4.09 -12.97 35.53
C GLU A 81 -5.03 -12.06 34.74
N THR A 82 -5.86 -11.29 35.44
CA THR A 82 -6.61 -10.19 34.81
C THR A 82 -5.63 -9.06 34.44
N PRO A 83 -5.91 -8.25 33.39
CA PRO A 83 -5.01 -7.17 32.97
C PRO A 83 -4.64 -6.18 34.10
N ALA A 84 -5.57 -5.92 35.02
CA ALA A 84 -5.34 -5.05 36.17
C ALA A 84 -4.35 -5.66 37.18
N VAL A 85 -4.48 -6.96 37.47
CA VAL A 85 -3.55 -7.70 38.35
C VAL A 85 -2.19 -7.83 37.69
N HIS A 86 -2.16 -8.10 36.39
CA HIS A 86 -0.93 -8.15 35.60
C HIS A 86 -0.17 -6.81 35.66
N HIS A 87 -0.86 -5.70 35.40
CA HIS A 87 -0.27 -4.37 35.51
C HIS A 87 0.22 -4.07 36.93
N HIS A 88 -0.56 -4.40 37.96
CA HIS A 88 -0.14 -4.21 39.36
C HIS A 88 1.14 -5.00 39.69
N ASN A 89 1.21 -6.27 39.29
CA ASN A 89 2.37 -7.14 39.48
C ASN A 89 3.59 -6.62 38.70
N GLN A 90 3.39 -6.12 37.49
CA GLN A 90 4.43 -5.48 36.69
C GLN A 90 4.97 -4.22 37.40
N GLN A 91 4.11 -3.33 37.88
CA GLN A 91 4.51 -2.13 38.62
C GLN A 91 5.26 -2.49 39.91
N ARG A 92 4.78 -3.48 40.66
CA ARG A 92 5.44 -3.98 41.88
C ARG A 92 6.84 -4.53 41.59
N THR A 93 6.98 -5.28 40.50
CA THR A 93 8.26 -5.83 40.05
C THR A 93 9.24 -4.72 39.68
N LEU A 94 8.79 -3.71 38.92
CA LEU A 94 9.61 -2.55 38.56
C LEU A 94 10.06 -1.76 39.79
N LEU A 95 9.18 -1.58 40.78
CA LEU A 95 9.53 -0.91 42.04
C LEU A 95 10.57 -1.70 42.84
N LEU A 96 10.42 -3.02 42.94
CA LEU A 96 11.40 -3.89 43.60
C LEU A 96 12.77 -3.83 42.89
N GLN A 97 12.78 -3.92 41.57
CA GLN A 97 14.00 -3.80 40.77
C GLN A 97 14.68 -2.44 40.96
N ARG A 98 13.92 -1.34 40.98
CA ARG A 98 14.46 0.00 41.26
C ARG A 98 15.06 0.10 42.66
N ARG A 99 14.41 -0.48 43.68
CA ARG A 99 14.92 -0.50 45.07
C ARG A 99 16.20 -1.31 45.19
N GLU A 100 16.23 -2.52 44.63
CA GLU A 100 17.45 -3.34 44.64
C GLU A 100 18.57 -2.70 43.84
N HIS A 101 18.28 -2.12 42.68
CA HIS A 101 19.25 -1.36 41.91
C HIS A 101 19.82 -0.21 42.76
N TYR A 102 18.96 0.58 43.41
CA TYR A 102 19.41 1.68 44.25
C TYR A 102 20.30 1.21 45.40
N ARG A 103 19.87 0.15 46.11
CA ARG A 103 20.63 -0.43 47.22
C ARG A 103 21.98 -0.99 46.77
N LEU A 104 21.97 -1.85 45.74
CA LEU A 104 23.17 -2.53 45.27
C LEU A 104 24.17 -1.55 44.61
N TYR A 105 23.72 -0.69 43.70
CA TYR A 105 24.61 0.23 42.97
C TYR A 105 25.05 1.43 43.79
N HIS A 106 24.19 2.01 44.63
CA HIS A 106 24.51 3.26 45.35
C HIS A 106 24.98 3.06 46.78
N GLN A 107 24.60 1.98 47.47
CA GLN A 107 25.04 1.75 48.85
C GLN A 107 26.13 0.68 48.95
N VAL A 108 25.98 -0.44 48.25
CA VAL A 108 26.87 -1.61 48.45
C VAL A 108 28.08 -1.58 47.51
N TRP A 109 27.91 -1.20 46.23
CA TRP A 109 28.97 -1.22 45.21
C TRP A 109 29.58 0.15 44.93
N GLN A 110 29.26 1.15 45.75
CA GLN A 110 29.87 2.46 45.59
C GLN A 110 31.37 2.37 45.89
N LYS A 111 32.18 2.70 44.89
CA LYS A 111 33.64 2.68 44.99
C LYS A 111 34.07 3.60 46.14
N PRO A 112 34.89 3.13 47.11
CA PRO A 112 35.41 3.99 48.16
C PRO A 112 36.17 5.16 47.53
N PHE A 113 35.72 6.39 47.80
CA PHE A 113 36.34 7.60 47.27
C PHE A 113 37.27 8.18 48.34
N TYR A 114 38.58 8.05 48.11
CA TYR A 114 39.61 8.60 48.98
C TYR A 114 39.90 10.05 48.54
N GLY A 115 39.20 11.01 49.13
CA GLY A 115 39.37 12.44 48.85
C GLY A 115 38.71 13.29 49.93
N SER A 116 39.03 14.58 49.96
CA SER A 116 38.39 15.53 50.88
C SER A 116 36.89 15.62 50.60
N SER A 117 36.10 16.01 51.60
CA SER A 117 34.65 16.12 51.43
C SER A 117 34.26 17.08 50.29
N ILE A 118 35.09 18.08 50.02
CA ILE A 118 34.91 19.08 48.96
C ILE A 118 35.10 18.43 47.59
N GLU A 119 36.22 17.74 47.36
CA GLU A 119 36.55 17.05 46.11
C GLU A 119 35.49 16.01 45.73
N ARG A 120 34.94 15.30 46.72
CA ARG A 120 33.82 14.36 46.49
C ARG A 120 32.57 15.05 45.97
N GLU A 121 32.24 16.23 46.48
CA GLU A 121 31.03 16.92 46.06
C GLU A 121 31.21 17.59 44.71
N GLU A 122 32.41 18.10 44.41
CA GLU A 122 32.78 18.60 43.08
C GLU A 122 32.67 17.50 42.02
N TYR A 123 33.24 16.32 42.27
CA TYR A 123 33.11 15.17 41.37
C TYR A 123 31.64 14.76 41.14
N ARG A 124 30.82 14.72 42.21
CA ARG A 124 29.38 14.43 42.07
C ARG A 124 28.65 15.50 41.28
N LYS A 125 29.02 16.77 41.45
CA LYS A 125 28.47 17.90 40.69
C LYS A 125 28.82 17.77 39.21
N GLU A 126 30.07 17.49 38.88
CA GLU A 126 30.52 17.27 37.49
C GLU A 126 29.80 16.10 36.84
N LEU A 127 29.63 14.98 37.55
CA LEU A 127 28.89 13.83 37.06
C LEU A 127 27.42 14.17 36.75
N ARG A 128 26.75 14.89 37.66
CA ARG A 128 25.37 15.37 37.41
C ARG A 128 25.31 16.29 36.20
N GLU A 129 26.30 17.18 36.05
CA GLU A 129 26.35 18.12 34.93
C GLU A 129 26.63 17.42 33.60
N HIS A 130 27.49 16.40 33.59
CA HIS A 130 27.70 15.55 32.42
C HIS A 130 26.42 14.81 32.02
N LEU A 131 25.71 14.24 32.99
CA LEU A 131 24.45 13.54 32.73
C LEU A 131 23.38 14.49 32.17
N LYS A 132 23.27 15.72 32.70
CA LYS A 132 22.37 16.73 32.15
C LYS A 132 22.70 17.08 30.69
N ARG A 133 23.98 17.29 30.38
CA ARG A 133 24.42 17.55 29.01
C ARG A 133 24.07 16.39 28.07
N GLN A 134 24.31 15.15 28.49
CA GLN A 134 23.93 13.98 27.70
C GLN A 134 22.43 13.91 27.44
N ILE A 135 21.60 14.22 28.45
CA ILE A 135 20.14 14.25 28.29
C ILE A 135 19.72 15.34 27.30
N GLU A 136 20.27 16.55 27.43
CA GLU A 136 19.97 17.67 26.54
C GLU A 136 20.36 17.37 25.10
N GLU A 137 21.56 16.82 24.88
CA GLU A 137 22.05 16.41 23.56
C GLU A 137 21.15 15.35 22.93
N LYS A 138 20.73 14.33 23.70
CA LYS A 138 19.82 13.28 23.22
C LYS A 138 18.44 13.85 22.88
N TYR A 139 17.94 14.77 23.71
CA TYR A 139 16.66 15.42 23.47
C TYR A 139 16.70 16.30 22.22
N ALA A 140 17.76 17.09 22.04
CA ALA A 140 17.96 17.91 20.85
C ALA A 140 18.06 17.06 19.57
N ALA A 141 18.81 15.95 19.62
CA ALA A 141 18.92 15.01 18.51
C ALA A 141 17.57 14.38 18.15
N LEU A 142 16.80 13.96 19.16
CA LEU A 142 15.45 13.42 18.94
C LEU A 142 14.52 14.45 18.32
N LYS A 143 14.53 15.69 18.82
CA LYS A 143 13.71 16.78 18.28
C LYS A 143 14.04 17.05 16.81
N LEU A 144 15.33 17.04 16.45
CA LEU A 144 15.78 17.23 15.07
C LEU A 144 15.35 16.06 14.17
N LEU A 145 15.47 14.81 14.65
CA LEU A 145 15.00 13.62 13.94
C LEU A 145 13.48 13.67 13.70
N LEU A 146 12.69 14.03 14.70
CA LEU A 146 11.24 14.15 14.55
C LEU A 146 10.87 15.26 13.56
N ALA A 147 11.57 16.39 13.60
CA ALA A 147 11.37 17.46 12.63
C ALA A 147 11.74 17.03 11.20
N SER A 148 12.83 16.27 11.01
CA SER A 148 13.20 15.75 9.69
C SER A 148 12.17 14.74 9.19
N LYS A 149 11.71 13.83 10.05
CA LYS A 149 10.66 12.86 9.72
C LYS A 149 9.33 13.53 9.36
N GLY A 150 8.97 14.60 10.06
CA GLY A 150 7.81 15.44 9.72
C GLY A 150 7.91 15.99 8.29
N LYS A 151 9.06 16.59 7.95
CA LYS A 151 9.32 17.12 6.60
C LYS A 151 9.32 16.02 5.52
N GLU A 152 9.94 14.87 5.80
CA GLU A 152 9.92 13.72 4.89
C GLU A 152 8.48 13.25 4.63
N ALA A 153 7.64 13.17 5.67
CA ALA A 153 6.25 12.76 5.52
C ALA A 153 5.41 13.77 4.73
N GLU A 154 5.61 15.07 4.97
CA GLU A 154 4.97 16.13 4.18
C GLU A 154 5.38 16.07 2.71
N TYR A 155 6.68 15.85 2.44
CA TYR A 155 7.20 15.70 1.08
C TYR A 155 6.56 14.51 0.35
N VAL A 156 6.49 13.33 0.99
CA VAL A 156 5.86 12.15 0.39
C VAL A 156 4.38 12.41 0.07
N LYS A 157 3.64 13.03 1.00
CA LYS A 157 2.24 13.40 0.75
C LYS A 157 2.08 14.33 -0.46
N GLU A 158 2.97 15.29 -0.62
CA GLU A 158 2.91 16.23 -1.74
C GLU A 158 3.25 15.55 -3.06
N VAL A 159 4.24 14.65 -3.07
CA VAL A 159 4.57 13.83 -4.25
C VAL A 159 3.37 12.98 -4.67
N ASP A 160 2.71 12.31 -3.72
CA ASP A 160 1.52 11.50 -4.00
C ASP A 160 0.36 12.35 -4.55
N ARG A 161 0.14 13.52 -3.96
CA ARG A 161 -0.86 14.48 -4.42
C ARG A 161 -0.62 14.88 -5.88
N LEU A 162 0.63 15.18 -6.23
CA LEU A 162 1.02 15.55 -7.59
C LEU A 162 0.87 14.37 -8.56
N ALA A 163 1.28 13.17 -8.17
CA ALA A 163 1.14 11.96 -8.99
C ALA A 163 -0.33 11.69 -9.36
N LEU A 164 -1.23 11.72 -8.37
CA LEU A 164 -2.67 11.53 -8.59
C LEU A 164 -3.25 12.63 -9.49
N SER A 165 -2.81 13.87 -9.33
CA SER A 165 -3.27 14.98 -10.18
C SER A 165 -2.82 14.81 -11.63
N SER A 166 -1.59 14.35 -11.86
CA SER A 166 -1.04 14.09 -13.19
C SER A 166 -1.75 12.91 -13.86
N GLU A 167 -1.96 11.80 -13.14
CA GLU A 167 -2.69 10.64 -13.67
C GLU A 167 -4.12 11.03 -14.09
N ARG A 168 -4.81 11.82 -13.25
CA ARG A 168 -6.15 12.33 -13.59
C ARG A 168 -6.13 13.16 -14.87
N GLU A 169 -5.17 14.07 -15.02
CA GLU A 169 -5.05 14.89 -16.23
C GLU A 169 -4.76 14.02 -17.45
N GLN A 170 -3.84 13.06 -17.35
CA GLN A 170 -3.53 12.12 -18.43
C GLN A 170 -4.76 11.31 -18.86
N MET A 171 -5.57 10.82 -17.91
CA MET A 171 -6.83 10.14 -18.22
C MET A 171 -7.80 11.04 -18.96
N ILE A 172 -7.95 12.31 -18.54
CA ILE A 172 -8.81 13.29 -19.20
C ILE A 172 -8.32 13.56 -20.62
N GLN A 173 -7.02 13.77 -20.81
CA GLN A 173 -6.42 14.01 -22.12
C GLN A 173 -6.60 12.82 -23.04
N HIS A 174 -6.33 11.61 -22.54
CA HIS A 174 -6.55 10.37 -23.30
C HIS A 174 -8.02 10.23 -23.72
N ARG A 175 -8.97 10.45 -22.80
CA ARG A 175 -10.41 10.40 -23.12
C ARG A 175 -10.82 11.43 -24.16
N LYS A 176 -10.30 12.66 -24.05
CA LYS A 176 -10.54 13.74 -25.04
C LYS A 176 -10.01 13.35 -26.41
N ALA A 177 -8.78 12.84 -26.47
CA ALA A 177 -8.17 12.36 -27.71
C ALA A 177 -9.00 11.25 -28.35
N MET A 178 -9.39 10.22 -27.58
CA MET A 178 -10.22 9.11 -28.09
C MET A 178 -11.58 9.57 -28.59
N THR A 179 -12.19 10.54 -27.92
CA THR A 179 -13.45 11.14 -28.37
C THR A 179 -13.26 11.89 -29.70
N ALA A 180 -12.20 12.69 -29.82
CA ALA A 180 -11.87 13.40 -31.04
C ALA A 180 -11.64 12.45 -32.23
N TYR A 181 -10.90 11.36 -32.03
CA TYR A 181 -10.71 10.34 -33.06
C TYR A 181 -12.01 9.68 -33.47
N ARG A 182 -12.89 9.34 -32.51
CA ARG A 182 -14.19 8.75 -32.80
C ARG A 182 -15.04 9.68 -33.66
N ASP A 183 -15.09 10.95 -33.30
CA ASP A 183 -15.93 11.93 -33.97
C ASP A 183 -15.38 12.27 -35.38
N GLU A 184 -14.05 12.33 -35.55
CA GLU A 184 -13.43 12.50 -36.86
C GLU A 184 -13.63 11.28 -37.77
N ASN A 185 -13.50 10.06 -37.24
CA ASN A 185 -13.81 8.84 -37.98
C ASN A 185 -15.27 8.83 -38.45
N LYS A 186 -16.20 9.25 -37.59
CA LYS A 186 -17.61 9.40 -37.97
C LYS A 186 -17.77 10.43 -39.09
N ARG A 187 -17.13 11.60 -38.99
CA ARG A 187 -17.15 12.65 -40.01
C ARG A 187 -16.66 12.12 -41.36
N LEU A 188 -15.54 11.40 -41.38
CA LEU A 188 -14.96 10.80 -42.58
C LEU A 188 -15.86 9.73 -43.19
N MET A 189 -16.49 8.87 -42.37
CA MET A 189 -17.43 7.87 -42.86
C MET A 189 -18.66 8.52 -43.51
N GLU A 190 -19.23 9.54 -42.88
CA GLU A 190 -20.37 10.26 -43.43
C GLU A 190 -20.02 11.00 -44.71
N GLN A 191 -18.84 11.63 -44.78
CA GLN A 191 -18.34 12.27 -46.00
C GLN A 191 -18.19 11.24 -47.13
N SER A 192 -17.49 10.13 -46.86
CA SER A 192 -17.32 9.04 -47.82
C SER A 192 -18.65 8.43 -48.28
N TRP A 193 -19.68 8.44 -47.43
CA TRP A 193 -21.03 8.00 -47.79
C TRP A 193 -21.72 8.98 -48.73
N ARG A 194 -21.63 10.30 -48.45
CA ARG A 194 -22.16 11.36 -49.32
C ARG A 194 -21.49 11.34 -50.69
N ASP A 195 -20.15 11.21 -50.72
CA ASP A 195 -19.38 11.17 -51.97
C ASP A 195 -19.77 9.97 -52.82
N ARG A 196 -19.88 8.77 -52.22
CA ARG A 196 -20.34 7.56 -52.93
C ARG A 196 -21.78 7.68 -53.43
N ALA A 197 -22.67 8.34 -52.70
CA ALA A 197 -24.02 8.60 -53.15
C ALA A 197 -24.04 9.55 -54.36
N LEU A 198 -23.23 10.61 -54.33
CA LEU A 198 -23.07 11.56 -55.43
C LEU A 198 -22.49 10.89 -56.68
N THR A 199 -21.41 10.11 -56.52
CA THR A 199 -20.78 9.37 -57.63
C THR A 199 -21.79 8.44 -58.31
N ARG A 200 -22.54 7.65 -57.53
CA ARG A 200 -23.59 6.77 -58.09
C ARG A 200 -24.68 7.54 -58.84
N SER A 201 -25.07 8.71 -58.31
CA SER A 201 -26.05 9.56 -59.01
C SER A 201 -25.51 10.11 -60.33
N GLN A 202 -24.24 10.50 -60.36
CA GLN A 202 -23.58 10.98 -61.58
C GLN A 202 -23.37 9.87 -62.61
N GLU A 203 -22.99 8.67 -62.17
CA GLU A 203 -22.88 7.47 -63.01
C GLU A 203 -24.23 7.15 -63.63
N ALA A 204 -25.32 7.12 -62.85
CA ALA A 204 -26.66 6.86 -63.36
C ALA A 204 -27.12 7.92 -64.39
N LEU A 205 -26.73 9.20 -64.23
CA LEU A 205 -27.00 10.23 -65.23
C LEU A 205 -26.21 9.99 -66.52
N LYS A 206 -24.91 9.69 -66.41
CA LYS A 206 -24.07 9.36 -67.57
C LYS A 206 -24.57 8.14 -68.32
N GLU A 207 -25.01 7.09 -67.62
CA GLU A 207 -25.60 5.89 -68.22
C GLU A 207 -26.87 6.23 -69.00
N ARG A 208 -27.74 7.08 -68.45
CA ARG A 208 -28.94 7.56 -69.16
C ARG A 208 -28.58 8.34 -70.41
N GLU A 209 -27.59 9.23 -70.34
CA GLU A 209 -27.11 9.98 -71.50
C GLU A 209 -26.54 9.06 -72.58
N LEU A 210 -25.73 8.05 -72.21
CA LEU A 210 -25.19 7.06 -73.12
C LEU A 210 -26.28 6.19 -73.78
N LEU A 211 -27.30 5.80 -73.02
CA LEU A 211 -28.46 5.07 -73.53
C LEU A 211 -29.24 5.89 -74.57
N CYS A 212 -29.36 7.21 -74.38
CA CYS A 212 -29.99 8.10 -75.37
C CYS A 212 -29.19 8.16 -76.69
N LEU A 213 -27.85 8.12 -76.61
CA LEU A 213 -26.98 8.23 -77.78
C LEU A 213 -26.76 6.89 -78.51
N ASN A 214 -26.64 5.78 -77.77
CA ASN A 214 -26.39 4.45 -78.31
C ASN A 214 -27.23 3.39 -77.57
N PRO A 215 -28.53 3.25 -77.87
CA PRO A 215 -29.43 2.40 -77.10
C PRO A 215 -29.13 0.91 -77.21
N ILE A 216 -28.45 0.46 -78.28
CA ILE A 216 -28.18 -0.96 -78.54
C ILE A 216 -26.83 -1.39 -77.94
N ASN A 217 -25.81 -0.51 -77.93
CA ASN A 217 -24.47 -0.80 -77.42
C ASN A 217 -24.00 0.27 -76.40
N TRP A 218 -24.86 0.60 -75.45
CA TRP A 218 -24.61 1.64 -74.44
C TRP A 218 -23.41 1.33 -73.53
N SER A 219 -23.09 0.05 -73.33
CA SER A 219 -21.92 -0.42 -72.58
C SER A 219 -20.64 -0.51 -73.43
N GLY A 220 -20.70 -0.19 -74.73
CA GLY A 220 -19.56 -0.18 -75.65
C GLY A 220 -18.86 -1.54 -75.82
N THR A 221 -19.56 -2.63 -75.52
CA THR A 221 -18.97 -3.97 -75.39
C THR A 221 -19.12 -4.83 -76.65
N LEU A 222 -20.05 -4.47 -77.55
CA LEU A 222 -20.13 -5.04 -78.90
C LEU A 222 -19.09 -4.36 -79.81
N LYS A 223 -18.18 -5.16 -80.38
CA LYS A 223 -17.23 -4.75 -81.44
C LYS A 223 -17.87 -4.94 -82.81
#